data_AF-A0A450T2C3-F1
#
_entry.id   AF-A0A450T2C3-F1
#
_cell.length_a   1.000
_cell.length_b   1.000
_cell.length_c   1.000
_cell.angle_alpha   90.00
_cell.angle_beta   90.00
_cell.angle_gamma   90.00
#
_symmetry.space_group_name_H-M   'P 1'
#
loop_
_entity.id
_entity.type
_entity.pdbx_description
1 polymer ?
#
loop_
_entity_poly.entity_id
_entity_poly.type
_entity_poly.pdbx_seq_one_letter_code
_entity_poly.pdbx_strand_id
1 'polypeptide(L)'
;MNLDYQYFNRPPRSIKSLDLNKGDESVLPIYNVAGMIERLNDLLGLQNDFYPCFDWTFPPPIFSPASGPCLVEELFSEKSITPGRFSIYLHIPFCESICKHCYYTAFSIKDPKYLRRYTDYLIKEMYMYSNILDNQTCESIYLGGGTPTYLPNNLLEMILTNIHNALNR
;
A
#
# COMPACT_ATOMS: atom_id res chain seq x y z
N MET A 1 -22.09 11.57 11.83
CA MET A 1 -20.64 11.33 11.91
C MET A 1 -20.13 11.25 10.48
N ASN A 2 -19.86 12.41 9.86
CA ASN A 2 -19.40 12.49 8.48
C ASN A 2 -17.89 12.22 8.46
N LEU A 3 -17.53 10.96 8.20
CA LEU A 3 -16.18 10.66 7.72
C LEU A 3 -16.17 11.12 6.26
N ASP A 4 -15.47 12.23 5.97
CA ASP A 4 -15.35 12.75 4.61
C ASP A 4 -14.60 11.74 3.73
N TYR A 5 -15.36 10.85 3.09
CA TYR A 5 -14.90 9.91 2.07
C TYR A 5 -14.32 10.61 0.81
N GLN A 6 -14.30 11.95 0.78
CA GLN A 6 -13.70 12.74 -0.30
C GLN A 6 -12.21 12.42 -0.54
N TYR A 7 -11.50 11.88 0.48
CA TYR A 7 -10.09 11.52 0.32
C TYR A 7 -9.88 10.30 -0.60
N PHE A 8 -10.83 9.37 -0.65
CA PHE A 8 -10.77 8.18 -1.51
C PHE A 8 -11.23 8.46 -2.95
N ASN A 9 -11.99 9.55 -3.17
CA ASN A 9 -12.50 9.96 -4.48
C ASN A 9 -11.70 11.13 -5.08
N ARG A 10 -10.36 11.14 -4.92
CA ARG A 10 -9.55 12.14 -5.61
C ARG A 10 -9.53 11.82 -7.10
N PRO A 11 -9.90 12.76 -7.98
CA PRO A 11 -9.74 12.54 -9.42
C PRO A 11 -8.26 12.29 -9.73
N PRO A 12 -7.94 11.42 -10.72
CA PRO A 12 -6.57 11.23 -11.17
C PRO A 12 -5.98 12.60 -11.50
N ARG A 13 -4.81 12.91 -10.96
CA ARG A 13 -4.16 14.19 -11.28
C ARG A 13 -3.80 14.16 -12.75
N SER A 14 -4.47 15.00 -13.54
CA SER A 14 -4.09 15.26 -14.92
C SER A 14 -2.62 15.71 -14.94
N ILE A 15 -1.75 14.91 -15.56
CA ILE A 15 -0.42 15.38 -15.95
C ILE A 15 -0.68 16.58 -16.87
N LYS A 16 -0.19 17.77 -16.50
CA LYS A 16 -0.21 18.91 -17.44
C LYS A 16 0.48 18.43 -18.70
N SER A 17 -0.22 18.48 -19.84
CA SER A 17 0.35 18.18 -21.15
C SER A 17 1.68 18.90 -21.27
N LEU A 18 2.77 18.15 -21.39
CA LEU A 18 4.08 18.73 -21.65
C LEU A 18 4.01 19.29 -23.08
N ASP A 19 4.07 20.61 -23.22
CA ASP A 19 4.22 21.24 -24.55
C ASP A 19 5.63 20.95 -25.06
N LEU A 20 5.78 19.84 -25.77
CA LEU A 20 7.05 19.38 -26.38
C LEU A 20 7.60 20.33 -27.46
N ASN A 21 6.82 21.35 -27.86
CA ASN A 21 7.20 22.34 -28.87
C ASN A 21 8.04 23.51 -28.33
N LYS A 22 8.41 23.50 -27.04
CA LYS A 22 9.32 24.50 -26.44
C LYS A 22 10.72 23.93 -26.27
N GLY A 23 11.46 23.80 -27.37
CA GLY A 23 12.88 23.52 -27.36
C GLY A 23 13.57 24.26 -28.51
N ASP A 24 14.59 25.06 -28.19
CA ASP A 24 15.44 25.75 -29.16
C ASP A 24 15.97 24.77 -30.22
N GLU A 25 15.71 25.04 -31.50
CA GLU A 25 16.03 24.18 -32.66
C GLU A 25 17.54 24.02 -32.94
N SER A 26 18.43 24.56 -32.10
CA SER A 26 19.86 24.65 -32.42
C SER A 26 20.72 23.48 -31.94
N VAL A 27 20.19 22.52 -31.16
CA VAL A 27 21.02 21.45 -30.58
C VAL A 27 20.26 20.12 -30.46
N LEU A 28 19.90 19.43 -31.54
CA LEU A 28 19.62 17.98 -31.47
C LEU A 28 20.00 17.24 -32.77
N PRO A 29 20.49 15.99 -32.71
CA PRO A 29 21.06 15.25 -33.84
C PRO A 29 20.00 14.75 -34.83
N ILE A 30 20.46 14.22 -35.97
CA ILE A 30 19.74 13.74 -37.19
C ILE A 30 18.78 12.58 -36.90
N TYR A 31 17.82 12.78 -36.00
CA TYR A 31 16.68 11.91 -35.79
C TYR A 31 15.46 12.70 -36.24
N ASN A 32 14.61 12.08 -37.06
CA ASN A 32 13.39 12.71 -37.57
C ASN A 32 12.45 13.01 -36.39
N VAL A 33 12.57 14.22 -35.83
CA VAL A 33 11.84 14.67 -34.65
C VAL A 33 10.34 14.59 -34.91
N ALA A 34 9.88 14.92 -36.13
CA ALA A 34 8.48 14.81 -36.50
C ALA A 34 7.97 13.36 -36.43
N GLY A 35 8.73 12.40 -36.98
CA GLY A 35 8.40 10.98 -36.92
C GLY A 35 8.51 10.38 -35.51
N MET A 36 9.39 10.93 -34.65
CA MET A 36 9.44 10.58 -33.23
C MET A 36 8.23 11.11 -32.47
N ILE A 37 7.80 12.35 -32.74
CA ILE A 37 6.60 12.94 -32.12
C ILE A 37 5.35 12.15 -32.51
N GLU A 38 5.22 11.76 -33.78
CA GLU A 38 4.12 10.91 -34.24
C GLU A 38 4.11 9.55 -33.53
N ARG A 39 5.25 8.85 -33.52
CA ARG A 39 5.39 7.58 -32.79
C ARG A 39 5.15 7.73 -31.29
N LEU A 40 5.59 8.83 -30.69
CA LEU A 40 5.39 9.09 -29.28
C LEU A 40 3.92 9.37 -28.99
N ASN A 41 3.22 10.12 -29.84
CA ASN A 41 1.79 10.36 -29.72
C ASN A 41 0.97 9.08 -29.93
N ASP A 42 1.36 8.21 -30.86
CA ASP A 42 0.76 6.88 -31.02
C ASP A 42 0.98 6.00 -29.79
N LEU A 43 2.20 5.98 -29.25
CA LEU A 43 2.54 5.22 -28.04
C LEU A 43 1.85 5.77 -26.78
N LEU A 44 1.76 7.09 -26.64
CA LEU A 44 1.07 7.75 -25.52
C LEU A 44 -0.46 7.62 -25.66
N GLY A 45 -0.97 7.61 -26.89
CA GLY A 45 -2.37 7.29 -27.19
C GLY A 45 -2.73 5.86 -26.82
N LEU A 46 -1.82 4.91 -27.01
CA LEU A 46 -1.95 3.51 -26.56
C LEU A 46 -1.78 3.35 -25.03
N GLN A 47 -0.99 4.19 -24.38
CA GLN A 47 -0.69 4.09 -22.94
C GLN A 47 -1.68 4.81 -22.00
N ASN A 48 -2.66 5.54 -22.53
CA ASN A 48 -3.59 6.32 -21.71
C ASN A 48 -4.70 5.47 -21.05
N ASP A 49 -4.89 4.24 -21.51
CA ASP A 49 -5.91 3.35 -20.97
C ASP A 49 -5.22 2.27 -20.14
N PHE A 50 -5.30 2.43 -18.82
CA PHE A 50 -4.97 1.40 -17.85
C PHE A 50 -3.47 1.03 -17.79
N TYR A 51 -2.67 1.81 -17.06
CA TYR A 51 -1.65 1.13 -16.26
C TYR A 51 -2.41 0.36 -15.18
N PRO A 52 -2.50 -0.99 -15.22
CA PRO A 52 -2.69 -1.67 -13.97
C PRO A 52 -1.54 -1.18 -13.10
N CYS A 53 -1.83 -0.60 -11.95
CA CYS A 53 -0.85 -0.67 -10.88
C CYS A 53 -0.55 -2.16 -10.79
N PHE A 54 0.61 -2.58 -11.29
CA PHE A 54 1.06 -3.94 -11.12
C PHE A 54 1.30 -4.06 -9.62
N ASP A 55 0.23 -4.41 -8.90
CA ASP A 55 0.38 -5.05 -7.61
C ASP A 55 1.29 -6.23 -7.90
N TRP A 56 2.48 -6.19 -7.31
CA TRP A 56 3.57 -7.14 -7.57
C TRP A 56 3.22 -8.58 -7.15
N THR A 57 1.97 -8.82 -6.75
CA THR A 57 1.35 -10.13 -6.59
C THR A 57 1.17 -10.79 -7.95
N PHE A 58 1.72 -11.99 -8.11
CA PHE A 58 1.50 -12.82 -9.28
C PHE A 58 0.77 -14.11 -8.88
N PRO A 59 -0.32 -14.49 -9.57
CA PRO A 59 -0.95 -13.79 -10.69
C PRO A 59 -1.59 -12.47 -10.25
N PRO A 60 -1.60 -11.41 -11.08
CA PRO A 60 -2.18 -10.13 -10.67
C PRO A 60 -3.66 -10.30 -10.32
N PRO A 61 -4.22 -9.46 -9.43
CA PRO A 61 -5.59 -9.59 -8.93
C PRO A 61 -6.65 -9.65 -10.04
N ILE A 62 -6.36 -9.11 -11.23
CA ILE A 62 -7.24 -9.19 -12.40
C ILE A 62 -7.51 -10.61 -12.89
N PHE A 63 -6.59 -11.57 -12.62
CA PHE A 63 -6.75 -12.97 -12.98
C PHE A 63 -7.37 -13.82 -11.88
N SER A 64 -7.53 -13.28 -10.66
CA SER A 64 -8.18 -13.96 -9.54
C SER A 64 -9.40 -13.15 -9.14
N PRO A 65 -10.63 -13.51 -9.56
CA PRO A 65 -11.82 -12.81 -9.09
C PRO A 65 -11.79 -12.88 -7.56
N ALA A 66 -11.64 -11.72 -6.91
CA ALA A 66 -11.65 -11.63 -5.46
C ALA A 66 -12.95 -12.31 -5.00
N SER A 67 -12.80 -13.48 -4.41
CA SER A 67 -13.93 -14.16 -3.80
C SER A 67 -14.43 -13.25 -2.68
N GLY A 68 -15.75 -13.23 -2.46
CA GLY A 68 -16.35 -12.43 -1.39
C GLY A 68 -15.73 -12.73 -0.02
N PRO A 69 -16.21 -12.08 1.06
CA PRO A 69 -15.65 -12.32 2.39
C PRO A 69 -15.67 -13.83 2.71
N CYS A 70 -14.48 -14.42 2.75
CA CYS A 70 -14.28 -15.81 3.18
C CYS A 70 -14.09 -15.85 4.69
N LEU A 71 -14.31 -17.02 5.28
CA LEU A 71 -13.96 -17.22 6.68
C LEU A 71 -12.44 -17.17 6.82
N VAL A 72 -11.96 -16.66 7.95
CA VAL A 72 -10.51 -16.55 8.17
C VAL A 72 -9.88 -17.95 8.15
N GLU A 73 -10.56 -18.93 8.71
CA GLU A 73 -10.14 -20.33 8.71
C GLU A 73 -10.00 -20.89 7.29
N GLU A 74 -10.86 -20.47 6.35
CA GLU A 74 -10.77 -20.86 4.94
C GLU A 74 -9.55 -20.22 4.28
N LEU A 75 -9.29 -18.94 4.55
CA LEU A 75 -8.12 -18.22 4.03
C LEU A 75 -6.79 -18.86 4.45
N PHE A 76 -6.72 -19.37 5.69
CA PHE A 76 -5.54 -20.05 6.23
C PHE A 76 -5.59 -21.58 6.09
N SER A 77 -6.59 -22.14 5.40
CA SER A 77 -6.71 -23.59 5.20
C SER A 77 -5.70 -24.13 4.18
N GLU A 78 -5.33 -23.30 3.21
CA GLU A 78 -4.35 -23.67 2.19
C GLU A 78 -2.94 -23.63 2.76
N LYS A 79 -2.12 -24.62 2.36
CA LYS A 79 -0.73 -24.68 2.81
C LYS A 79 0.09 -23.61 2.10
N SER A 80 0.85 -22.84 2.88
CA SER A 80 1.88 -21.96 2.35
C SER A 80 3.00 -22.75 1.66
N ILE A 81 3.74 -22.07 0.77
CA ILE A 81 4.91 -22.63 0.07
C ILE A 81 5.96 -23.15 1.06
N THR A 82 6.09 -22.47 2.21
CA THR A 82 6.93 -22.86 3.36
C THR A 82 6.04 -23.19 4.56
N PRO A 83 5.59 -24.45 4.71
CA PRO A 83 4.69 -24.85 5.80
C PRO A 83 5.31 -24.56 7.17
N GLY A 84 4.49 -24.13 8.13
CA GLY A 84 4.94 -23.89 9.50
C GLY A 84 5.57 -22.51 9.72
N ARG A 85 5.63 -21.64 8.70
CA ARG A 85 6.25 -20.32 8.79
C ARG A 85 5.40 -19.23 8.15
N PHE A 86 5.46 -18.04 8.73
CA PHE A 86 4.82 -16.85 8.19
C PHE A 86 5.58 -15.57 8.52
N SER A 87 5.27 -14.51 7.79
CA SER A 87 5.77 -13.15 8.03
C SER A 87 4.60 -12.21 8.24
N ILE A 88 4.79 -11.19 9.10
CA ILE A 88 3.77 -10.20 9.41
C ILE A 88 4.11 -8.89 8.72
N TYR A 89 3.15 -8.33 8.00
CA TYR A 89 3.19 -6.94 7.55
C TYR A 89 2.23 -6.11 8.40
N LEU A 90 2.75 -5.06 9.03
CA LEU A 90 1.97 -4.11 9.80
C LEU A 90 1.93 -2.76 9.11
N HIS A 91 0.72 -2.32 8.74
CA HIS A 91 0.51 -1.05 8.06
C HIS A 91 0.15 0.06 9.05
N ILE A 92 1.07 0.99 9.33
CA ILE A 92 0.85 2.17 10.18
C ILE A 92 0.55 3.39 9.29
N PRO A 93 -0.71 3.83 9.17
CA PRO A 93 -1.13 4.80 8.16
C PRO A 93 -1.02 6.25 8.66
N PHE A 94 -0.02 6.59 9.48
CA PHE A 94 0.11 7.93 10.04
C PHE A 94 1.36 8.63 9.57
N CYS A 95 1.22 9.91 9.19
CA CYS A 95 2.33 10.78 8.83
C CYS A 95 2.15 12.15 9.48
N GLU A 96 3.25 12.84 9.76
CA GLU A 96 3.19 14.25 10.17
C GLU A 96 2.51 15.11 9.09
N SER A 97 2.92 14.91 7.84
CA SER A 97 2.29 15.51 6.66
C SER A 97 2.28 14.51 5.50
N ILE A 98 1.29 14.62 4.61
CA ILE A 98 1.15 13.70 3.48
C ILE A 98 1.90 14.27 2.27
N CYS A 99 2.92 13.54 1.80
CA CYS A 99 3.69 13.90 0.62
C CYS A 99 2.79 13.95 -0.63
N LYS A 100 3.02 14.93 -1.52
CA LYS A 100 2.24 15.04 -2.77
C LYS A 100 2.37 13.81 -3.67
N HIS A 101 3.50 13.12 -3.59
CA HIS A 101 3.84 11.93 -4.37
C HIS A 101 3.64 10.63 -3.56
N CYS A 102 2.94 10.68 -2.42
CA CYS A 102 2.72 9.49 -1.60
C CYS A 102 1.73 8.54 -2.29
N TYR A 103 2.12 7.28 -2.46
CA TYR A 103 1.26 6.21 -2.97
C TYR A 103 0.68 5.34 -1.85
N TYR A 104 1.15 5.49 -0.61
CA TYR A 104 0.62 4.77 0.53
C TYR A 104 -0.68 5.40 1.05
N THR A 105 -1.58 4.55 1.53
CA THR A 105 -2.74 4.98 2.31
C THR A 105 -2.26 5.55 3.64
N ALA A 106 -2.20 6.88 3.74
CA ALA A 106 -1.70 7.59 4.90
C ALA A 106 -2.61 8.75 5.29
N PHE A 107 -2.66 9.03 6.59
CA PHE A 107 -3.46 10.07 7.21
C PHE A 107 -2.57 11.01 8.04
N SER A 108 -2.83 12.32 7.97
CA SER A 108 -2.21 13.31 8.85
C SER A 108 -3.14 13.56 10.03
N ILE A 109 -3.03 12.71 11.05
CA ILE A 109 -3.85 12.78 12.27
C ILE A 109 -2.93 13.09 13.45
N LYS A 110 -3.16 14.23 14.10
CA LYS A 110 -2.35 14.69 15.24
C LYS A 110 -2.95 14.35 16.60
N ASP A 111 -4.26 14.08 16.66
CA ASP A 111 -4.93 13.82 17.93
C ASP A 111 -4.53 12.42 18.46
N PRO A 112 -3.86 12.34 19.63
CA PRO A 112 -3.38 11.09 20.21
C PRO A 112 -4.49 10.06 20.46
N LYS A 113 -5.74 10.50 20.62
CA LYS A 113 -6.90 9.61 20.81
C LYS A 113 -7.08 8.66 19.63
N TYR A 114 -6.87 9.14 18.40
CA TYR A 114 -7.02 8.29 17.22
C TYR A 114 -5.84 7.34 17.03
N LEU A 115 -4.62 7.79 17.34
CA LEU A 115 -3.44 6.91 17.35
C LEU A 115 -3.66 5.76 18.32
N ARG A 116 -4.07 6.07 19.55
CA ARG A 116 -4.38 5.06 20.57
C ARG A 116 -5.52 4.14 20.13
N ARG A 117 -6.61 4.70 19.60
CA ARG A 117 -7.75 3.92 19.12
C ARG A 117 -7.32 2.93 18.03
N TYR A 118 -6.55 3.38 17.04
CA TYR A 118 -5.99 2.50 16.02
C TYR A 118 -5.18 1.37 16.65
N THR A 119 -4.27 1.69 17.58
CA THR A 119 -3.45 0.68 18.25
C THR A 119 -4.30 -0.35 19.01
N ASP A 120 -5.36 0.08 19.71
CA ASP A 120 -6.24 -0.82 20.43
C ASP A 120 -7.01 -1.76 19.49
N TYR A 121 -7.47 -1.28 18.33
CA TYR A 121 -8.13 -2.11 17.32
C TYR A 121 -7.16 -3.07 16.63
N LEU A 122 -5.95 -2.61 16.36
CA LEU A 122 -4.91 -3.44 15.79
C LEU A 122 -4.55 -4.62 16.71
N ILE A 123 -4.43 -4.37 18.01
CA ILE A 123 -4.18 -5.43 18.99
C ILE A 123 -5.35 -6.43 19.04
N LYS A 124 -6.60 -5.94 18.96
CA LYS A 124 -7.77 -6.83 18.88
C LYS A 124 -7.72 -7.71 17.64
N GLU A 125 -7.38 -7.15 16.49
CA GLU A 125 -7.21 -7.88 15.24
C GLU A 125 -6.11 -8.95 15.36
N MET A 126 -4.94 -8.62 15.92
CA MET A 126 -3.86 -9.59 16.17
C MET A 126 -4.34 -10.81 16.96
N TYR A 127 -5.14 -10.59 18.01
CA TYR A 127 -5.67 -11.69 18.80
C TYR A 127 -6.73 -12.53 18.07
N MET A 128 -7.46 -11.97 17.10
CA MET A 128 -8.37 -12.76 16.25
C MET A 128 -7.61 -13.80 15.43
N TYR A 129 -6.41 -13.45 14.95
CA TYR A 129 -5.56 -14.36 14.17
C TYR A 129 -4.67 -15.29 15.03
N SER A 130 -4.42 -14.94 16.30
CA SER A 130 -3.48 -15.69 17.15
C SER A 130 -3.78 -17.19 17.25
N ASN A 131 -5.06 -17.58 17.43
CA ASN A 131 -5.45 -18.99 17.53
C ASN A 131 -5.23 -19.78 16.23
N ILE A 132 -5.28 -19.11 15.08
CA ILE A 132 -5.12 -19.74 13.76
C ILE A 132 -3.63 -19.96 13.47
N LEU A 133 -2.77 -19.12 14.02
CA LEU A 133 -1.33 -19.10 13.80
C LEU A 133 -0.52 -19.86 14.88
N ASP A 134 -1.18 -20.45 15.88
CA ASP A 134 -0.58 -21.07 17.07
C ASP A 134 0.51 -22.13 16.75
N ASN A 135 0.36 -22.84 15.63
CA ASN A 135 1.32 -23.86 15.17
C ASN A 135 2.29 -23.36 14.09
N GLN A 136 2.45 -22.05 13.94
CA GLN A 136 3.28 -21.43 12.91
C GLN A 136 4.37 -20.57 13.57
N THR A 137 5.58 -20.58 13.01
CA THR A 137 6.68 -19.72 13.46
C THR A 137 6.68 -18.41 12.69
N CYS A 138 6.67 -17.29 13.40
CA CYS A 138 6.87 -15.97 12.78
C CYS A 138 8.36 -15.75 12.49
N GLU A 139 8.71 -15.57 11.22
CA GLU A 139 10.09 -15.40 10.77
C GLU A 139 10.50 -13.93 10.70
N SER A 140 9.60 -13.07 10.22
CA SER A 140 9.88 -11.65 10.07
C SER A 140 8.66 -10.78 10.32
N ILE A 141 8.91 -9.57 10.83
CA ILE A 141 7.90 -8.53 11.02
C ILE A 141 8.35 -7.31 10.23
N TYR A 142 7.49 -6.84 9.34
CA TYR A 142 7.70 -5.64 8.55
C TYR A 142 6.73 -4.54 8.99
N LEU A 143 7.27 -3.36 9.30
CA LEU A 143 6.47 -2.17 9.63
C LEU A 143 6.49 -1.20 8.44
N GLY A 144 5.34 -0.90 7.87
CA GLY A 144 5.23 -0.05 6.68
C GLY A 144 4.02 0.89 6.70
N GLY A 145 3.76 1.53 5.56
CA GLY A 145 2.61 2.41 5.35
C GLY A 145 3.00 3.87 5.24
N GLY A 146 2.53 4.70 6.17
CA GLY A 146 2.92 6.10 6.25
C GLY A 146 4.32 6.26 6.84
N THR A 147 4.39 6.74 8.06
CA THR A 147 5.64 6.91 8.81
C THR A 147 5.49 6.14 10.12
N PRO A 148 5.93 4.86 10.19
CA PRO A 148 5.84 4.04 11.40
C PRO A 148 6.37 4.75 12.66
N THR A 149 7.44 5.52 12.50
CA THR A 149 8.10 6.31 13.57
C THR A 149 7.31 7.53 14.02
N TYR A 150 6.20 7.87 13.36
CA TYR A 150 5.28 8.92 13.83
C TYR A 150 4.47 8.45 15.04
N LEU A 151 4.28 7.13 15.20
CA LEU A 151 3.58 6.58 16.35
C LEU A 151 4.42 6.83 17.62
N PRO A 152 3.83 7.34 18.71
CA PRO A 152 4.52 7.48 19.98
C PRO A 152 5.14 6.18 20.47
N ASN A 153 6.35 6.25 21.06
CA ASN A 153 7.13 5.08 21.50
C ASN A 153 6.33 4.13 22.40
N ASN A 154 5.51 4.66 23.30
CA ASN A 154 4.68 3.85 24.20
C ASN A 154 3.61 3.02 23.44
N LEU A 155 3.07 3.54 22.34
CA LEU A 155 2.12 2.79 21.50
C LEU A 155 2.84 1.75 20.65
N LEU A 156 4.06 2.07 20.17
CA LEU A 156 4.85 1.13 19.38
C LEU A 156 5.33 -0.05 20.24
N GLU A 157 5.79 0.23 21.46
CA GLU A 157 6.11 -0.77 22.47
C GLU A 157 4.89 -1.65 22.76
N MET A 158 3.72 -1.04 22.99
CA MET A 158 2.48 -1.77 23.20
C MET A 158 2.15 -2.72 22.04
N ILE A 159 2.38 -2.32 20.79
CA ILE A 159 2.20 -3.18 19.61
C ILE A 159 3.17 -4.37 19.66
N LEU A 160 4.47 -4.10 19.80
CA LEU A 160 5.50 -5.15 19.74
C LEU A 160 5.35 -6.16 20.88
N THR A 161 5.02 -5.70 22.08
CA THR A 161 4.73 -6.58 23.22
C THR A 161 3.52 -7.47 22.95
N ASN A 162 2.45 -6.94 22.37
CA ASN A 162 1.26 -7.73 22.06
C ASN A 162 1.52 -8.73 20.93
N ILE A 163 2.32 -8.36 19.91
CA ILE A 163 2.76 -9.31 18.87
C ILE A 163 3.53 -10.46 19.52
N HIS A 164 4.55 -10.15 20.33
CA HIS A 164 5.32 -11.19 21.03
C HIS A 164 4.42 -12.12 21.86
N ASN A 165 3.47 -11.56 22.60
CA ASN A 165 2.56 -12.33 23.47
C ASN A 165 1.46 -13.09 22.72
N ALA A 166 1.14 -12.69 21.48
CA ALA A 166 0.18 -13.38 20.64
C ALA A 166 0.80 -14.57 19.91
N LEU A 167 2.12 -14.52 19.67
CA LEU A 167 2.86 -15.50 18.87
C LEU A 167 3.64 -16.53 19.68
N ASN A 168 4.10 -16.19 20.88
CA ASN A 168 4.86 -17.08 21.76
C ASN A 168 3.98 -17.72 22.85
N ARG A 169 2.77 -18.16 22.48
CA ARG A 169 1.86 -18.85 23.40
C ARG A 169 2.12 -20.34 23.47
#